data_AF-Q9W6X5-F1
#
_entry.id   AF-Q9W6X5-F1
#
_cell.length_a   1.000
_cell.length_b   1.000
_cell.length_c   1.000
_cell.angle_alpha   90.00
_cell.angle_beta   90.00
_cell.angle_gamma   90.00
#
_symmetry.space_group_name_H-M   'P 1'
#
loop_
_entity.id
_entity.type
_entity.pdbx_description
1 polymer ?
#
loop_
_entity_poly.entity_id
_entity_poly.type
_entity_poly.pdbx_seq_one_letter_code
_entity_poly.pdbx_strand_id
1 'polypeptide(L)'
;EKEHADKLLSFQNKRGGRIFLQDVKKPERDEWGSGLEAMQCALQLEKNVNQALLDLHKVASDHKDLIVCDFLETHYLNEQVESIKKIGDYITNLTRMDAHTNKMAEYLFDKHTLGSQS
;
A
#
# COMPACT_ATOMS: atom_id res chain seq x y z
N GLU A 1 -3.30 -1.19 -5.85
CA GLU A 1 -2.93 -2.62 -5.79
C GLU A 1 -3.15 -3.43 -7.08
N LYS A 2 -4.38 -3.78 -7.50
CA LYS A 2 -4.55 -4.60 -8.74
C LYS A 2 -3.94 -3.93 -9.97
N GLU A 3 -4.21 -2.64 -10.16
CA GLU A 3 -3.64 -1.86 -11.27
C GLU A 3 -2.11 -1.78 -11.19
N HIS A 4 -1.54 -1.73 -10.00
CA HIS A 4 -0.09 -1.78 -9.79
C HIS A 4 0.50 -3.11 -10.23
N ALA A 5 -0.14 -4.23 -9.88
CA ALA A 5 0.28 -5.54 -10.37
C ALA A 5 0.22 -5.61 -11.90
N ASP A 6 -0.89 -5.15 -12.51
CA ASP A 6 -1.06 -5.14 -13.97
C ASP A 6 -0.01 -4.24 -14.67
N LYS A 7 0.36 -3.09 -14.08
CA LYS A 7 1.45 -2.24 -14.55
C LYS A 7 2.80 -2.99 -14.54
N LEU A 8 3.14 -3.71 -13.47
CA LEU A 8 4.37 -4.53 -13.41
C LEU A 8 4.38 -5.63 -14.47
N LEU A 9 3.27 -6.35 -14.63
CA LEU A 9 3.15 -7.41 -15.64
C LEU A 9 3.32 -6.84 -17.06
N SER A 10 2.67 -5.72 -17.34
CA SER A 10 2.79 -5.02 -18.63
C SER A 10 4.21 -4.54 -18.89
N PHE A 11 4.86 -3.99 -17.86
CA PHE A 11 6.24 -3.53 -17.95
C PHE A 11 7.23 -4.68 -18.18
N GLN A 12 7.04 -5.81 -17.51
CA GLN A 12 7.83 -7.02 -17.72
C GLN A 12 7.75 -7.49 -19.19
N ASN A 13 6.54 -7.55 -19.75
CA ASN A 13 6.34 -7.89 -21.16
C ASN A 13 6.99 -6.86 -22.10
N LYS A 14 6.88 -5.56 -21.80
CA LYS A 14 7.48 -4.47 -22.58
C LYS A 14 9.02 -4.57 -22.65
N ARG A 15 9.65 -5.04 -21.58
CA ARG A 15 11.10 -5.26 -21.50
C ARG A 15 11.55 -6.59 -22.13
N GLY A 16 10.63 -7.39 -22.68
CA GLY A 16 10.91 -8.71 -23.23
C GLY A 16 11.11 -9.80 -22.17
N GLY A 17 10.79 -9.49 -20.90
CA GLY A 17 10.80 -10.45 -19.81
C GLY A 17 9.67 -11.45 -19.92
N ARG A 18 9.76 -12.54 -19.16
CA ARG A 18 8.69 -13.55 -19.05
C ARG A 18 8.07 -13.48 -17.67
N ILE A 19 6.74 -13.61 -17.64
CA ILE A 19 5.97 -13.62 -16.41
C ILE A 19 5.83 -15.06 -15.93
N PHE A 20 6.17 -15.29 -14.67
CA PHE A 20 5.94 -16.56 -13.97
C PHE A 20 5.06 -16.28 -12.76
N LEU A 21 3.78 -16.61 -12.86
CA LEU A 21 2.82 -16.42 -11.76
C LEU A 21 3.03 -17.46 -10.65
N GLN A 22 2.77 -17.04 -9.42
CA GLN A 22 2.82 -17.87 -8.22
C GLN A 22 1.49 -17.73 -7.47
N ASP A 23 1.23 -18.67 -6.55
CA ASP A 23 0.03 -18.63 -5.73
C ASP A 23 0.02 -17.39 -4.82
N VAL A 24 -1.09 -16.65 -4.86
CA VAL A 24 -1.33 -15.54 -3.93
C VAL A 24 -1.78 -16.13 -2.60
N LYS A 25 -0.93 -16.01 -1.59
CA LYS A 25 -1.25 -16.50 -0.25
C LYS A 25 -2.45 -15.76 0.33
N LYS A 26 -3.28 -16.48 1.09
CA LYS A 26 -4.35 -15.86 1.86
C LYS A 26 -3.77 -14.85 2.88
N PRO A 27 -4.56 -13.85 3.30
CA PRO A 27 -4.18 -12.95 4.38
C PRO A 27 -3.84 -13.70 5.68
N GLU A 28 -3.07 -13.06 6.56
CA GLU A 28 -2.64 -13.64 7.84
C GLU A 28 -3.78 -13.91 8.83
N ARG A 29 -4.91 -13.19 8.66
CA ARG A 29 -6.08 -13.26 9.52
C ARG A 29 -7.36 -13.10 8.71
N ASP A 30 -8.42 -13.74 9.17
CA ASP A 30 -9.76 -13.65 8.55
C ASP A 30 -10.60 -12.52 9.18
N GLU A 31 -10.30 -12.13 10.42
CA GLU A 31 -10.92 -11.02 11.15
C GLU A 31 -9.90 -9.93 11.47
N TRP A 32 -10.28 -8.66 11.24
CA TRP A 32 -9.39 -7.50 11.38
C TRP A 32 -9.64 -6.66 12.63
N GLY A 33 -10.64 -7.04 13.44
CA GLY A 33 -11.02 -6.33 14.65
C GLY A 33 -11.69 -4.99 14.37
N SER A 34 -11.14 -3.93 14.94
CA SER A 34 -11.60 -2.54 14.80
C SER A 34 -11.10 -1.87 13.51
N GLY A 35 -11.74 -0.77 13.12
CA GLY A 35 -11.26 0.06 12.01
C GLY A 35 -9.87 0.62 12.26
N LEU A 36 -9.51 0.91 13.51
CA LEU A 36 -8.17 1.32 13.90
C LEU A 36 -7.13 0.20 13.68
N GLU A 37 -7.42 -1.02 14.13
CA GLU A 37 -6.54 -2.18 13.93
C GLU A 37 -6.38 -2.53 12.44
N ALA A 38 -7.46 -2.45 11.67
CA ALA A 38 -7.43 -2.63 10.22
C ALA A 38 -6.51 -1.60 9.54
N MET A 39 -6.61 -0.31 9.91
CA MET A 39 -5.74 0.73 9.37
C MET A 39 -4.27 0.54 9.75
N GLN A 40 -3.99 0.07 10.98
CA GLN A 40 -2.63 -0.27 11.41
C GLN A 40 -2.05 -1.44 10.61
N CYS A 41 -2.85 -2.48 10.36
CA CYS A 41 -2.46 -3.60 9.50
C CYS A 41 -2.18 -3.13 8.07
N ALA A 42 -3.05 -2.28 7.51
CA ALA A 42 -2.86 -1.70 6.18
C ALA A 42 -1.57 -0.87 6.11
N LEU A 43 -1.28 -0.04 7.13
CA LEU A 43 -0.03 0.73 7.19
C LEU A 43 1.21 -0.17 7.18
N GLN A 44 1.17 -1.29 7.90
CA GLN A 44 2.29 -2.23 7.93
C GLN A 44 2.46 -2.93 6.57
N LEU A 45 1.35 -3.32 5.92
CA LEU A 45 1.38 -3.91 4.59
C LEU A 45 1.99 -2.94 3.58
N GLU A 46 1.57 -1.67 3.58
CA GLU A 46 2.08 -0.63 2.67
C GLU A 46 3.57 -0.35 2.88
N LYS A 47 4.03 -0.36 4.14
CA LYS A 47 5.46 -0.26 4.45
C LYS A 47 6.26 -1.45 3.93
N ASN A 48 5.72 -2.67 4.04
CA ASN A 48 6.36 -3.87 3.53
C ASN A 48 6.46 -3.85 2.00
N VAL A 49 5.39 -3.42 1.31
CA VAL A 49 5.39 -3.24 -0.14
C VAL A 49 6.38 -2.16 -0.56
N ASN A 50 6.41 -1.02 0.14
CA ASN A 50 7.37 0.05 -0.13
C ASN A 50 8.83 -0.43 0.06
N GLN A 51 9.10 -1.22 1.10
CA GLN A 51 10.43 -1.80 1.29
C GLN A 51 10.82 -2.73 0.14
N ALA A 52 9.90 -3.59 -0.31
CA ALA A 52 10.15 -4.47 -1.45
C ALA A 52 10.43 -3.67 -2.75
N LEU A 53 9.74 -2.54 -2.95
CA LEU A 53 9.99 -1.63 -4.07
C LEU A 53 11.36 -0.94 -3.98
N LEU A 54 11.77 -0.50 -2.78
CA LEU A 54 13.11 0.06 -2.56
C LEU A 54 14.21 -0.97 -2.77
N ASP A 55 14.00 -2.21 -2.33
CA ASP A 55 14.94 -3.30 -2.56
C ASP A 55 15.06 -3.62 -4.06
N LEU A 56 13.94 -3.63 -4.79
CA LEU A 56 13.92 -3.79 -6.24
C LEU A 56 14.62 -2.63 -6.97
N HIS A 57 14.39 -1.40 -6.52
CA HIS A 57 15.05 -0.20 -7.05
C HIS A 57 16.57 -0.25 -6.83
N LYS A 58 17.01 -0.72 -5.66
CA LYS A 58 18.43 -0.95 -5.37
C LYS A 58 19.03 -1.97 -6.34
N VAL A 59 18.37 -3.11 -6.55
CA VAL A 59 18.82 -4.13 -7.52
C VAL A 59 18.92 -3.52 -8.92
N ALA A 60 17.94 -2.74 -9.36
CA ALA A 60 17.99 -2.06 -10.65
C ALA A 60 19.17 -1.08 -10.75
N SER A 61 19.41 -0.30 -9.69
CA SER A 61 20.50 0.66 -9.61
C SER A 61 21.87 -0.02 -9.65
N ASP A 62 22.05 -1.13 -8.92
CA ASP A 62 23.28 -1.93 -8.91
C ASP A 62 23.58 -2.51 -10.31
N HIS A 63 22.53 -2.85 -11.08
CA HIS A 63 22.63 -3.31 -12.47
C HIS A 63 22.66 -2.16 -13.49
N LYS A 64 22.61 -0.90 -13.04
CA LYS A 64 22.57 0.31 -13.87
C LYS A 64 21.39 0.36 -14.84
N ASP A 65 20.27 -0.25 -14.47
CA ASP A 65 19.04 -0.22 -15.26
C ASP A 65 18.24 1.05 -14.96
N LEU A 66 18.61 2.14 -15.64
CA LEU A 66 17.98 3.45 -15.47
C LEU A 66 16.48 3.43 -15.77
N ILE A 67 16.02 2.54 -16.66
CA ILE A 67 14.62 2.47 -17.07
C ILE A 67 13.76 1.80 -15.99
N VAL A 68 14.28 0.78 -15.30
CA VAL A 68 13.56 0.21 -14.14
C VAL A 68 13.52 1.22 -12.98
N CYS A 69 14.62 1.90 -12.69
CA CYS A 69 14.65 2.92 -11.63
C CYS A 69 13.60 4.01 -11.87
N ASP A 70 13.60 4.61 -13.06
CA ASP A 70 12.62 5.64 -13.45
C ASP A 70 11.17 5.14 -13.38
N PHE A 71 10.92 3.91 -13.83
CA PHE A 71 9.59 3.29 -13.78
C PHE A 71 9.09 3.13 -12.33
N LEU A 72 9.95 2.67 -11.42
CA LEU A 72 9.61 2.49 -10.01
C LEU A 72 9.40 3.83 -9.30
N GLU A 73 10.26 4.81 -9.56
CA GLU A 73 10.15 6.17 -9.01
C GLU A 73 8.85 6.86 -9.45
N THR A 74 8.56 6.82 -10.76
CA THR A 74 7.42 7.53 -11.35
C THR A 74 6.08 6.92 -10.94
N HIS A 75 5.97 5.59 -10.93
CA HIS A 75 4.67 4.91 -10.83
C HIS A 75 4.38 4.26 -9.48
N TYR A 76 5.35 4.17 -8.57
CA TYR A 76 5.18 3.45 -7.31
C TYR A 76 5.69 4.24 -6.11
N LEU A 77 6.95 4.67 -6.09
CA LEU A 77 7.56 5.22 -4.87
C LEU A 77 6.86 6.50 -4.40
N ASN A 78 6.47 7.40 -5.30
CA ASN A 78 5.69 8.59 -4.94
C ASN A 78 4.31 8.22 -4.38
N GLU A 79 3.60 7.30 -5.05
CA GLU A 79 2.27 6.83 -4.62
C GLU A 79 2.33 6.13 -3.24
N GLN A 80 3.39 5.35 -2.96
CA GLN A 80 3.59 4.71 -1.66
C GLN A 80 3.75 5.74 -0.54
N VAL A 81 4.53 6.80 -0.76
CA VAL A 81 4.73 7.85 0.25
C VAL A 81 3.40 8.54 0.57
N GLU A 82 2.60 8.85 -0.45
CA GLU A 82 1.27 9.45 -0.27
C GLU A 82 0.30 8.50 0.44
N SER A 83 0.27 7.22 0.06
CA SER A 83 -0.57 6.19 0.68
C SER A 83 -0.22 6.00 2.16
N ILE A 84 1.06 5.81 2.48
CA ILE A 84 1.57 5.65 3.85
C ILE A 84 1.22 6.88 4.70
N LYS A 85 1.37 8.09 4.15
CA LYS A 85 1.02 9.32 4.85
C LYS A 85 -0.48 9.40 5.14
N LYS A 86 -1.32 9.11 4.13
CA LYS A 86 -2.78 9.14 4.24
C LYS A 86 -3.28 8.16 5.31
N ILE A 87 -2.77 6.93 5.31
CA ILE A 87 -3.12 5.93 6.33
C ILE A 87 -2.61 6.34 7.72
N GLY A 88 -1.41 6.92 7.81
CA GLY A 88 -0.89 7.47 9.06
C GLY A 88 -1.79 8.57 9.65
N ASP A 89 -2.35 9.44 8.81
CA ASP A 89 -3.31 10.46 9.24
C ASP A 89 -4.61 9.83 9.74
N TYR A 90 -5.10 8.79 9.06
CA TYR A 90 -6.28 8.03 9.48
C TYR A 90 -6.12 7.40 10.86
N ILE A 91 -4.99 6.73 11.09
CA ILE A 91 -4.66 6.14 12.39
C ILE A 91 -4.59 7.23 13.47
N THR A 92 -3.97 8.38 13.16
CA THR A 92 -3.86 9.49 14.10
C THR A 92 -5.23 10.05 14.48
N ASN A 93 -6.14 10.23 13.51
CA ASN A 93 -7.49 10.72 13.74
C ASN A 93 -8.32 9.71 14.56
N LEU A 94 -8.31 8.43 14.18
CA LEU A 94 -9.02 7.37 14.90
C LEU A 94 -8.52 7.23 16.35
N THR A 95 -7.20 7.31 16.56
CA THR A 95 -6.59 7.27 17.90
C THR A 95 -7.02 8.49 18.73
N ARG A 96 -7.02 9.69 18.14
CA ARG A 96 -7.46 10.92 18.81
C ARG A 96 -8.93 10.91 19.20
N MET A 97 -9.77 10.21 18.45
CA MET A 97 -11.20 10.09 18.72
C MET A 97 -11.54 8.94 19.68
N ASP A 98 -10.52 8.25 20.23
CA ASP A 98 -10.68 7.15 21.17
C ASP A 98 -11.42 5.93 20.58
N ALA A 99 -11.18 5.63 19.29
CA ALA A 99 -11.90 4.58 18.56
C ALA A 99 -11.76 3.17 19.17
N HIS A 100 -10.77 2.94 20.03
CA HIS A 100 -10.59 1.67 20.73
C HIS A 100 -11.67 1.39 21.79
N THR A 101 -12.26 2.43 22.39
CA THR A 101 -13.38 2.27 23.34
C THR A 101 -14.70 2.78 22.77
N ASN A 102 -14.65 3.79 21.89
CA ASN A 102 -15.81 4.52 21.41
C ASN A 102 -16.16 4.13 19.98
N LYS A 103 -17.12 3.22 19.81
CA LYS A 103 -17.62 2.80 18.48
C LYS A 103 -18.24 3.95 17.67
N MET A 104 -18.69 5.03 18.32
CA MET A 104 -19.19 6.21 17.60
C MET A 104 -18.06 6.93 16.85
N ALA A 105 -16.81 6.82 17.33
CA ALA A 105 -15.66 7.41 16.66
C ALA A 105 -15.45 6.82 15.27
N GLU A 106 -15.55 5.49 15.14
CA GLU A 106 -15.42 4.82 13.83
C GLU A 106 -16.56 5.22 12.90
N TYR A 107 -17.80 5.32 13.40
CA TYR A 107 -18.93 5.77 12.61
C TYR A 107 -18.75 7.21 12.08
N LEU A 108 -18.31 8.13 12.94
CA LEU A 108 -18.05 9.52 12.54
C LEU A 108 -16.87 9.62 11.57
N PHE A 109 -15.82 8.82 11.80
CA PHE A 109 -14.67 8.74 10.90
C PHE A 109 -15.09 8.24 9.52
N ASP A 110 -15.88 7.16 9.46
CA ASP A 110 -16.46 6.64 8.23
C ASP A 110 -17.27 7.73 7.50
N LYS A 111 -18.21 8.38 8.18
CA LYS A 111 -19.09 9.39 7.56
C LYS A 111 -18.36 10.63 7.07
N HIS A 112 -17.41 11.17 7.84
CA HIS A 112 -16.83 12.48 7.55
C HIS A 112 -15.47 12.41 6.86
N THR A 113 -14.72 11.32 7.03
CA THR A 113 -13.37 11.17 6.46
C THR A 113 -13.36 10.26 5.24
N LEU A 114 -14.07 9.12 5.29
CA LEU A 114 -14.10 8.14 4.18
C LEU A 114 -15.26 8.40 3.22
N GLY A 115 -16.44 8.74 3.75
CA GLY A 115 -17.68 8.96 2.99
C GLY A 115 -17.67 10.22 2.12
N SER A 116 -16.71 11.12 2.30
CA SER A 116 -16.48 12.25 1.38
C SER A 116 -15.80 11.83 0.07
N GLN A 117 -15.36 10.57 -0.05
CA GLN A 117 -14.80 9.98 -1.27
C GLN A 117 -15.76 9.01 -1.97
N SER A 118 -17.01 8.91 -1.53
CA SER A 118 -18.07 8.04 -2.09
C SER A 118 -18.95 8.76 -3.10
#